data_AF-A0A671PQ46-F1
#
_entry.id   AF-A0A671PQ46-F1
#
_cell.length_a   1.000
_cell.length_b   1.000
_cell.length_c   1.000
_cell.angle_alpha   90.00
_cell.angle_beta   90.00
_cell.angle_gamma   90.00
#
_symmetry.space_group_name_H-M   'P 1'
#
loop_
_entity.id
_entity.type
_entity.pdbx_description
1 polymer ?
#
loop_
_entity_poly.entity_id
_entity_poly.type
_entity_poly.pdbx_seq_one_letter_code
_entity_poly.pdbx_strand_id
1 'polypeptide(L)' 'MVTDTSVYLGNLNWVGNEFVYNAGVGMVISQQVEQNNSTVVERMKAVFERDWHSHYSKTLQPNKIPACNCI' A
#
# COMPACT_ATOMS: atom_id res chain seq x y z
N MET A 1 -1.76 1.48 2.08
CA MET A 1 -2.64 1.05 0.97
C MET A 1 -3.40 2.28 0.48
N VAL A 2 -3.53 2.47 -0.83
CA VAL A 2 -4.28 3.58 -1.43
C VAL A 2 -5.44 3.02 -2.23
N THR A 3 -6.58 3.69 -2.18
CA THR A 3 -7.77 3.43 -2.99
C THR A 3 -8.19 4.73 -3.67
N ASP A 4 -9.24 4.69 -4.49
CA ASP A 4 -9.73 5.89 -5.18
C ASP A 4 -10.28 6.97 -4.23
N THR A 5 -10.78 6.58 -3.06
CA THR A 5 -11.46 7.49 -2.12
C THR A 5 -10.81 7.57 -0.75
N SER A 6 -9.85 6.70 -0.45
CA SER A 6 -9.27 6.58 0.89
C SER A 6 -7.84 6.06 0.88
N VAL A 7 -7.10 6.42 1.92
CA VAL A 7 -5.74 5.93 2.18
C VAL A 7 -5.69 5.30 3.56
N TYR A 8 -5.13 4.10 3.63
CA TYR A 8 -4.76 3.44 4.89
C TYR A 8 -3.26 3.55 5.11
N LEU A 9 -2.88 4.11 6.26
CA LEU A 9 -1.52 4.18 6.77
C LEU A 9 -1.45 3.36 8.05
N GLY A 10 -0.48 2.47 8.15
CA GLY A 10 -0.27 1.68 9.36
C GLY A 10 1.14 1.15 9.43
N ASN A 11 1.49 0.58 10.58
CA ASN A 11 2.81 -0.02 10.81
C ASN A 11 2.86 -1.54 10.55
N LEU A 12 1.70 -2.19 10.32
CA LEU A 12 1.63 -3.62 10.05
C LEU A 12 1.73 -3.93 8.55
N ASN A 13 2.48 -5.00 8.25
CA ASN A 13 2.48 -5.63 6.94
C ASN A 13 1.25 -6.53 6.76
N TRP A 14 0.98 -6.97 5.53
CA TRP A 14 -0.14 -7.86 5.19
C TRP A 14 0.20 -9.35 5.40
N VAL A 15 0.90 -9.67 6.48
CA VAL A 15 1.27 -11.06 6.84
C VAL A 15 0.46 -11.47 8.06
N GLY A 16 -0.17 -12.63 8.02
CA GLY A 16 -1.10 -13.09 9.07
C GLY A 16 -0.52 -13.04 10.49
N ASN A 17 0.75 -13.41 10.67
CA ASN A 17 1.40 -13.39 11.98
C ASN A 17 1.51 -11.98 12.59
N GLU A 18 1.62 -10.93 11.78
CA GLU A 18 1.69 -9.55 12.27
C GLU A 18 0.42 -9.15 13.03
N PHE A 19 -0.73 -9.68 12.64
CA PHE A 19 -2.01 -9.41 13.29
C PHE A 19 -2.21 -10.18 14.60
N VAL A 20 -1.45 -11.27 14.81
CA VAL A 20 -1.58 -12.15 15.98
C VAL A 20 -0.59 -11.76 17.07
N TYR A 21 0.65 -11.44 16.68
CA TYR A 21 1.76 -11.30 17.64
C TYR A 21 2.22 -9.86 17.84
N ASN A 22 1.84 -8.91 16.97
CA ASN A 22 2.31 -7.53 17.05
C ASN A 22 1.16 -6.56 17.35
N ALA A 23 1.47 -5.52 18.13
CA ALA A 23 0.56 -4.40 18.32
C ALA A 23 0.65 -3.45 17.12
N GLY A 24 -0.50 -3.22 16.47
CA GLY A 24 -0.61 -2.36 15.31
C GLY A 24 -1.35 -1.05 15.61
N VAL A 25 -0.97 0.01 14.90
CA VAL A 25 -1.75 1.24 14.78
C VAL A 25 -1.96 1.52 13.30
N GLY A 26 -3.20 1.87 12.96
CA GLY A 26 -3.61 2.25 11.62
C GLY A 26 -4.45 3.52 11.64
N MET A 27 -4.31 4.32 10.60
CA MET A 27 -5.10 5.52 10.32
C MET A 27 -5.70 5.40 8.92
N VAL A 28 -6.99 5.69 8.81
CA VAL A 28 -7.70 5.81 7.54
C VAL A 28 -8.02 7.27 7.28
N ILE A 29 -7.62 7.76 6.12
CA ILE A 29 -7.96 9.10 5.61
C ILE A 29 -8.98 8.90 4.49
N SER A 30 -10.21 9.35 4.70
CA SER A 30 -11.28 9.38 3.71
C SER A 30 -11.72 10.83 3.53
N GLN A 31 -11.42 11.42 2.37
CA GLN A 31 -11.80 12.79 2.05
C GLN A 31 -12.88 12.78 0.98
N GLN A 32 -13.93 13.56 1.19
CA GLN A 32 -14.86 13.91 0.12
C GLN A 32 -14.15 14.89 -0.82
N VAL A 33 -14.27 14.67 -2.12
CA VAL A 33 -13.65 15.52 -3.14
C VAL A 33 -14.36 16.88 -3.13
N GLU A 34 -13.81 17.84 -2.40
CA GLU A 34 -14.22 19.24 -2.52
C GLU A 34 -13.53 19.86 -3.74
N GLN A 35 -14.32 20.61 -4.54
CA GLN A 35 -14.03 20.95 -5.93
C GLN A 35 -12.77 21.77 -6.23
N ASN A 36 -11.87 22.07 -5.29
CA ASN A 36 -10.75 22.98 -5.55
C ASN A 36 -9.41 22.72 -4.83
N ASN A 37 -9.25 21.62 -4.08
CA ASN A 37 -7.98 21.35 -3.38
C ASN A 37 -7.49 19.92 -3.61
N SER A 38 -6.20 19.76 -3.91
CA SER A 38 -5.59 18.42 -4.03
C SER A 38 -5.71 17.69 -2.70
N THR A 39 -6.47 16.59 -2.64
CA THR A 39 -6.66 15.83 -1.40
C THR A 39 -5.39 15.06 -1.04
N VAL A 40 -5.25 14.66 0.23
CA VAL A 40 -4.17 13.76 0.65
C VAL A 40 -4.26 12.44 -0.11
N VAL A 41 -5.49 11.98 -0.38
CA VAL A 41 -5.77 10.78 -1.17
C VAL A 41 -5.20 10.91 -2.59
N GLU A 42 -5.44 12.03 -3.28
CA GLU A 42 -4.91 12.27 -4.63
C GLU A 42 -3.38 12.32 -4.64
N ARG A 43 -2.76 12.98 -3.65
CA ARG A 43 -1.29 13.03 -3.55
C ARG A 43 -0.69 11.65 -3.32
N MET A 44 -1.28 10.86 -2.42
CA MET A 44 -0.86 9.48 -2.17
C MET A 44 -1.04 8.60 -3.41
N LYS A 45 -2.15 8.77 -4.14
CA LYS A 45 -2.38 8.09 -5.41
C LYS A 45 -1.33 8.45 -6.45
N ALA A 46 -0.98 9.73 -6.60
CA ALA A 46 0.06 10.16 -7.52
C ALA A 46 1.44 9.54 -7.20
N VAL A 47 1.80 9.42 -5.92
CA VAL A 47 3.04 8.73 -5.49
C VAL A 47 2.97 7.24 -5.83
N PHE A 48 1.85 6.59 -5.53
CA PHE A 48 1.65 5.19 -5.88
C PHE A 48 1.78 4.95 -7.39
N GLU A 49 1.13 5.77 -8.22
CA GLU A 49 1.16 5.64 -9.68
C GLU A 49 2.57 5.85 -10.26
N ARG A 50 3.31 6.83 -9.74
CA ARG A 50 4.72 7.08 -10.09
C ARG A 50 5.58 5.85 -9.81
N ASP A 51 5.42 5.26 -8.62
CA ASP A 51 6.24 4.13 -8.21
C ASP A 51 5.80 2.85 -8.93
N TRP A 52 4.50 2.65 -9.14
CA TRP A 52 3.93 1.50 -9.84
C TRP A 52 4.42 1.41 -11.29
N HIS A 53 4.43 2.55 -12.00
CA HIS A 53 4.88 2.63 -13.40
C HIS A 53 6.39 2.90 -13.55
N SER A 54 7.14 2.86 -12.47
CA SER A 54 8.59 3.09 -12.49
C SER A 54 9.35 1.97 -13.22
N HIS A 55 10.51 2.31 -13.80
CA HIS A 55 11.41 1.32 -14.40
C HIS A 55 11.96 0.29 -13.38
N TYR A 56 11.86 0.58 -12.08
CA TYR A 56 12.23 -0.33 -11.01
C TYR A 56 11.14 -1.38 -10.71
N SER A 57 9.90 -1.17 -11.14
CA SER A 57 8.80 -2.10 -10.90
C SER A 57 9.02 -3.43 -11.62
N LYS A 58 8.70 -4.53 -10.93
CA LYS A 58 8.76 -5.89 -11.48
C LYS A 58 7.41 -6.55 -11.32
N THR A 59 6.92 -7.14 -12.41
CA THR A 59 5.71 -7.96 -12.38
C THR A 59 5.97 -9.24 -11.58
N LEU A 60 5.15 -9.48 -10.56
CA LEU A 60 5.17 -10.74 -9.83
C LEU A 60 4.67 -11.86 -10.75
N GLN A 61 5.48 -12.90 -10.92
CA GLN A 61 5.07 -14.08 -11.66
C GLN A 61 4.34 -15.03 -10.70
N PRO A 62 3.05 -15.35 -10.91
CA PRO A 62 2.25 -16.15 -9.98
C PRO A 62 2.85 -17.52 -9.67
N ASN A 63 3.63 -18.06 -10.61
CA ASN A 63 4.16 -19.42 -10.55
C ASN A 63 5.66 -19.47 -10.17
N LYS A 64 6.30 -18.32 -9.91
CA LYS A 64 7.65 -18.28 -9.35
C LYS A 64 7.56 -17.98 -7.87
N ILE A 65 7.22 -19.01 -7.10
CA ILE A 65 7.43 -18.98 -5.67
C ILE A 65 8.94 -19.05 -5.47
N PRO A 66 9.61 -18.01 -4.91
CA PRO A 66 11.02 -18.13 -4.59
C PRO A 66 11.16 -19.29 -3.60
N ALA A 67 11.88 -20.34 -4.00
CA ALA A 67 12.24 -21.41 -3.10
C ALA A 67 13.17 -20.82 -2.05
N CYS A 68 12.64 -20.54 -0.86
CA CYS A 68 13.46 -20.30 0.32
C CYS A 68 14.14 -21.61 0.67
N ASN A 69 15.33 -21.86 0.10
CA ASN A 69 16.21 -22.87 0.62
C ASN A 69 16.73 -22.37 1.97
N CYS A 70 16.20 -22.91 3.05
CA CYS A 70 16.86 -22.86 4.34
C CYS A 70 18.16 -23.65 4.22
N ILE A 71 19.29 -22.97 4.38
CA ILE A 71 20.61 -23.57 4.63
C ILE A 71 20.75 -23.76 6.14
#